data_AF-A0AAN7J7V6-F1
#
_entry.id   AF-A0AAN7J7V6-F1
#
_cell.length_a   1.000
_cell.length_b   1.000
_cell.length_c   1.000
_cell.angle_alpha   90.00
_cell.angle_beta   90.00
_cell.angle_gamma   90.00
#
_symmetry.space_group_name_H-M   'P 1'
#
loop_
_entity.id
_entity.type
_entity.pdbx_description
1 polymer ?
#
loop_
_entity_poly.entity_id
_entity_poly.type
_entity_poly.pdbx_seq_one_letter_code
_entity_poly.pdbx_strand_id
1 'polypeptide(L)'
;MSGTIENQVVPAISEEDEACIQAMLISTTQIFGWVLKAATELDLFGIIAGAGPAACMTPTEIASQLPTQDSEAPSRLDRMLRLLASHSVLTCSIHTLEDGRVERLYGLTPASQFLFEKEDRGSMACFSAFNSHRAIYEVSMHMKDAILEGGDQFKKVHGMPMFQYMDKDPTFKEMFLKIMDDHSTMIMKKILEVYQGFEGLTSLVDVGGGIGKCMNMIISKNPTTKGINFDLPHVIQNAPSYPGFLSTLDIYKDYFKGPHICIE
;
A
#
# COMPACT_ATOMS: atom_id res chain seq x y z
N MET A 1 5.23 47.81 46.77
CA MET A 1 4.41 46.81 46.06
C MET A 1 4.67 46.96 44.57
N SER A 2 5.33 45.98 43.97
CA SER A 2 5.04 45.50 42.61
C SER A 2 5.99 44.32 42.39
N GLY A 3 5.53 43.13 42.78
CA GLY A 3 6.26 41.90 42.56
C GLY A 3 6.30 41.59 41.07
N THR A 4 7.51 41.40 40.57
CA THR A 4 7.80 40.85 39.25
C THR A 4 7.27 39.43 39.23
N ILE A 5 6.29 39.15 38.36
CA ILE A 5 5.85 37.78 38.09
C ILE A 5 6.92 37.17 37.19
N GLU A 6 7.83 36.41 37.80
CA GLU A 6 8.79 35.57 37.10
C GLU A 6 8.04 34.52 36.27
N ASN A 7 8.50 34.36 35.03
CA ASN A 7 8.09 33.33 34.09
C ASN A 7 7.99 31.96 34.77
N GLN A 8 6.79 31.39 34.78
CA GLN A 8 6.61 29.98 35.12
C GLN A 8 7.34 29.14 34.07
N VAL A 9 8.46 28.58 34.48
CA VAL A 9 9.18 27.52 33.77
C VAL A 9 8.20 26.37 33.56
N VAL A 10 7.87 26.07 32.30
CA VAL A 10 7.21 24.81 31.94
C VAL A 10 8.12 23.69 32.46
N PRO A 11 7.68 22.81 33.38
CA PRO A 11 8.54 21.74 33.84
C PRO A 11 8.92 20.89 32.63
N ALA A 12 10.23 20.77 32.39
CA ALA A 12 10.74 19.87 31.36
C ALA A 12 10.21 18.46 31.68
N ILE A 13 9.64 17.80 30.68
CA ILE A 13 9.20 16.41 30.79
C ILE A 13 10.41 15.58 31.23
N SER A 14 10.27 14.76 32.27
CA SER A 14 11.39 13.95 32.74
C SER A 14 11.71 12.83 31.73
N GLU A 15 12.93 12.30 31.75
CA GLU A 15 13.32 11.17 30.90
C GLU A 15 12.39 9.95 31.13
N GLU A 16 11.96 9.73 32.37
CA GLU A 16 11.00 8.68 32.72
C GLU A 16 9.62 8.93 32.11
N ASP A 17 9.15 10.17 32.13
CA ASP A 17 7.88 10.54 31.50
C ASP A 17 7.95 10.38 29.97
N GLU A 18 9.05 10.76 29.32
CA GLU A 18 9.26 10.54 27.89
C GLU A 18 9.26 9.06 27.54
N ALA A 19 9.98 8.23 28.30
CA ALA A 19 10.00 6.79 28.11
C ALA A 19 8.62 6.15 28.29
N CYS A 20 7.85 6.62 29.28
CA CYS A 20 6.48 6.20 29.52
C CYS A 20 5.57 6.53 28.32
N ILE A 21 5.65 7.77 27.80
CA ILE A 21 4.91 8.19 26.61
C ILE A 21 5.30 7.34 25.39
N GLN A 22 6.59 7.08 25.18
CA GLN A 22 7.05 6.23 24.09
C GLN A 22 6.49 4.80 24.20
N ALA A 23 6.51 4.21 25.40
CA ALA A 23 5.93 2.89 25.65
C ALA A 23 4.42 2.86 25.35
N MET A 24 3.68 3.91 25.71
CA MET A 24 2.26 4.05 25.38
C MET A 24 2.03 4.15 23.86
N LEU A 25 2.85 4.91 23.14
CA LEU A 25 2.77 5.03 21.67
C LEU A 25 3.03 3.68 20.99
N ILE A 26 4.10 2.98 21.39
CA ILE A 26 4.43 1.65 20.85
C ILE A 26 3.28 0.67 21.07
N SER A 27 2.70 0.66 22.28
CA SER A 27 1.59 -0.23 22.66
C SER A 27 0.27 0.04 21.92
N THR A 28 0.17 1.18 21.23
CA THR A 28 -1.04 1.60 20.51
C THR A 28 -0.82 1.74 19.00
N THR A 29 0.34 1.33 18.48
CA THR A 29 0.73 1.42 17.06
C THR A 29 -0.30 0.83 16.09
N GLN A 30 -1.01 -0.23 16.49
CA GLN A 30 -2.07 -0.86 15.69
C GLN A 30 -3.20 0.10 15.30
N ILE A 31 -3.47 1.12 16.13
CA ILE A 31 -4.52 2.12 15.87
C ILE A 31 -4.19 2.90 14.59
N PHE A 32 -2.92 3.24 14.39
CA PHE A 32 -2.48 3.91 13.17
C PHE A 32 -2.77 3.05 11.93
N GLY A 33 -2.46 1.75 11.99
CA GLY A 33 -2.74 0.81 10.88
C GLY A 33 -4.23 0.76 10.52
N TRP A 34 -5.12 0.73 11.51
CA TRP A 34 -6.57 0.73 11.28
C TRP A 34 -7.08 2.06 10.72
N VAL A 35 -6.58 3.18 11.22
CA VAL A 35 -6.95 4.51 10.71
C VAL A 35 -6.45 4.70 9.28
N LEU A 36 -5.23 4.25 8.96
CA LEU A 36 -4.68 4.28 7.62
C LEU A 36 -5.50 3.44 6.66
N LYS A 37 -5.88 2.21 7.04
CA LYS A 37 -6.78 1.38 6.24
C LYS A 37 -8.10 2.09 5.95
N ALA A 38 -8.76 2.62 6.99
CA ALA A 38 -10.03 3.31 6.82
C ALA A 38 -9.90 4.54 5.91
N ALA A 39 -8.80 5.29 6.02
CA ALA A 39 -8.52 6.44 5.16
C ALA A 39 -8.33 6.04 3.69
N THR A 40 -7.68 4.90 3.44
CA THR A 40 -7.53 4.33 2.09
C THR A 40 -8.87 3.83 1.53
N GLU A 41 -9.68 3.13 2.33
CA GLU A 41 -10.99 2.60 1.90
C GLU A 41 -12.02 3.70 1.64
N LEU A 42 -11.92 4.83 2.35
CA LEU A 42 -12.72 6.03 2.11
C LEU A 42 -12.15 6.91 0.98
N ASP A 43 -11.04 6.51 0.36
CA ASP A 43 -10.32 7.26 -0.67
C ASP A 43 -9.99 8.70 -0.26
N LEU A 44 -9.67 8.92 1.02
CA LEU A 44 -9.42 10.28 1.52
C LEU A 44 -8.23 10.94 0.81
N PHE A 45 -7.22 10.16 0.44
CA PHE A 45 -6.06 10.68 -0.28
C PHE A 45 -6.39 11.03 -1.74
N GLY A 46 -7.21 10.23 -2.42
CA GLY A 46 -7.71 10.52 -3.76
C GLY A 46 -8.61 11.75 -3.80
N ILE A 47 -9.49 11.91 -2.80
CA ILE A 47 -10.34 13.10 -2.63
C ILE A 47 -9.50 14.38 -2.53
N ILE A 48 -8.47 14.39 -1.67
CA ILE A 48 -7.58 15.55 -1.54
C ILE A 48 -6.77 15.77 -2.84
N ALA A 49 -6.31 14.69 -3.48
CA ALA A 49 -5.60 14.79 -4.76
C ALA A 49 -6.46 15.42 -5.86
N GLY A 50 -7.75 15.08 -5.90
CA GLY A 50 -8.72 15.59 -6.86
C GLY A 50 -8.98 17.09 -6.74
N ALA A 51 -8.78 17.68 -5.55
CA ALA A 51 -8.87 19.12 -5.34
C ALA A 51 -7.66 19.90 -5.91
N GLY A 52 -6.54 19.23 -6.19
CA GLY A 52 -5.40 19.77 -6.92
C GLY A 52 -4.02 19.57 -6.23
N PRO A 53 -2.90 19.78 -6.95
CA PRO A 53 -1.55 19.40 -6.49
C PRO A 53 -1.02 20.08 -5.22
N ALA A 54 -1.65 21.18 -4.78
CA ALA A 54 -1.32 21.90 -3.56
C ALA A 54 -2.57 22.23 -2.72
N ALA A 55 -3.69 21.54 -3.01
CA ALA A 55 -4.92 21.75 -2.28
C ALA A 55 -4.78 21.29 -0.83
N CYS A 56 -5.39 22.06 0.07
CA CYS A 56 -5.64 21.65 1.44
C CYS A 56 -7.15 21.71 1.65
N MET A 57 -7.73 20.69 2.27
CA MET A 57 -9.16 20.58 2.47
C MET A 57 -9.51 20.51 3.95
N THR A 58 -10.62 21.13 4.32
CA THR A 58 -11.23 20.98 5.65
C THR A 58 -11.89 19.60 5.78
N PRO A 59 -12.07 19.08 7.02
CA PRO A 59 -12.84 17.87 7.26
C PRO A 59 -14.27 17.92 6.71
N THR A 60 -14.89 19.11 6.67
CA THR A 60 -16.24 19.32 6.13
C THR A 60 -16.26 19.14 4.60
N GLU A 61 -15.27 19.70 3.89
CA GLU A 61 -15.14 19.54 2.43
C GLU A 61 -14.80 18.09 2.05
N ILE A 62 -14.02 17.38 2.86
CA ILE A 62 -13.75 15.97 2.64
C ILE A 62 -15.03 15.14 2.90
N ALA A 63 -15.74 15.41 4.00
CA ALA A 63 -16.98 14.70 4.34
C ALA A 63 -18.06 14.85 3.27
N SER A 64 -18.15 16.01 2.61
CA SER A 64 -19.17 16.25 1.57
C SER A 64 -18.96 15.44 0.29
N GLN A 65 -17.75 14.89 0.09
CA GLN A 65 -17.44 13.97 -1.01
C GLN A 65 -17.64 12.50 -0.66
N LEU A 66 -17.92 12.19 0.61
CA LEU A 66 -18.18 10.83 1.06
C LEU A 66 -19.69 10.51 1.01
N PRO A 67 -20.07 9.24 0.81
CA PRO A 67 -21.47 8.81 0.82
C PRO A 67 -22.01 8.71 2.26
N THR A 68 -21.98 9.81 3.02
CA THR A 68 -22.44 9.89 4.41
C THR A 68 -23.56 10.92 4.57
N GLN A 69 -24.49 10.65 5.48
CA GLN A 69 -25.54 11.58 5.91
C GLN A 69 -25.36 12.00 7.38
N ASP A 70 -24.27 11.57 8.02
CA ASP A 70 -24.00 11.84 9.42
C ASP A 70 -23.38 13.23 9.60
N SER A 71 -24.09 14.10 10.34
CA SER A 71 -23.63 15.46 10.66
C SER A 71 -22.33 15.47 11.47
N GLU A 72 -22.00 14.39 12.17
CA GLU A 72 -20.78 14.26 12.96
C GLU A 72 -19.59 13.70 12.15
N ALA A 73 -19.78 13.31 10.89
CA ALA A 73 -18.72 12.79 10.04
C ALA A 73 -17.49 13.72 9.94
N PRO A 74 -17.65 15.06 9.73
CA PRO A 74 -16.52 15.99 9.71
C PRO A 74 -15.67 15.94 11.00
N SER A 75 -16.31 15.86 12.17
CA SER A 75 -15.63 15.81 13.47
C SER A 75 -14.83 14.51 13.65
N ARG A 76 -15.38 13.37 13.19
CA ARG A 76 -14.66 12.08 13.24
C ARG A 76 -13.51 12.03 12.23
N LEU A 77 -13.72 12.56 11.03
CA LEU A 77 -12.67 12.68 10.01
C LEU A 77 -11.53 13.57 10.52
N ASP A 78 -11.82 14.71 11.13
CA ASP A 78 -10.80 15.59 11.71
C ASP A 78 -9.87 14.83 12.68
N ARG A 79 -10.43 13.97 13.54
CA ARG A 79 -9.64 13.14 14.48
C ARG A 79 -8.74 12.15 13.75
N MET A 80 -9.25 11.50 12.70
CA MET A 80 -8.48 10.56 11.88
C MET A 80 -7.37 11.28 11.10
N LEU A 81 -7.71 12.36 10.40
CA LEU A 81 -6.79 13.17 9.61
C LEU A 81 -5.70 13.77 10.49
N ARG A 82 -6.03 14.19 11.73
CA ARG A 82 -5.05 14.66 12.71
C ARG A 82 -4.04 13.57 13.11
N LEU A 83 -4.48 12.32 13.27
CA LEU A 83 -3.57 11.20 13.54
C LEU A 83 -2.64 10.95 12.33
N LEU A 84 -3.17 10.99 11.12
CA LEU A 84 -2.37 10.85 9.90
C LEU A 84 -1.36 11.98 9.75
N ALA A 85 -1.76 13.22 10.06
CA ALA A 85 -0.87 14.37 10.06
C ALA A 85 0.22 14.29 11.13
N SER A 86 -0.09 13.76 12.33
CA SER A 86 0.91 13.58 13.39
C SER A 86 1.99 12.56 13.02
N HIS A 87 1.71 11.67 12.05
CA HIS A 87 2.66 10.71 11.48
C HIS A 87 3.25 11.18 10.16
N SER A 88 3.09 12.46 9.80
CA SER A 88 3.58 13.05 8.54
C SER A 88 3.06 12.35 7.28
N VAL A 89 1.93 11.65 7.37
CA VAL A 89 1.22 11.12 6.20
C VAL A 89 0.49 12.26 5.49
N LEU A 90 -0.10 13.18 6.25
CA LEU A 90 -0.74 14.39 5.74
C LEU A 90 -0.02 15.63 6.27
N THR A 91 -0.13 16.74 5.55
CA THR A 91 0.15 18.06 6.12
C THR A 91 -1.08 18.53 6.89
N CYS A 92 -0.88 19.37 7.92
CA CYS A 92 -1.96 20.02 8.64
C CYS A 92 -1.61 21.49 8.82
N SER A 93 -2.45 22.38 8.32
CA SER A 93 -2.38 23.82 8.59
C SER A 93 -3.59 24.25 9.40
N ILE A 94 -3.44 25.36 10.12
CA ILE A 94 -4.49 25.93 10.96
C ILE A 94 -4.88 27.28 10.34
N HIS A 95 -6.18 27.47 10.11
CA HIS A 95 -6.75 28.71 9.59
C HIS A 95 -7.75 29.28 10.58
N THR A 96 -7.58 30.55 10.94
CA THR A 96 -8.52 31.28 11.79
C THR A 96 -9.47 32.07 10.89
N LEU A 97 -10.77 31.77 11.01
CA LEU A 97 -11.83 32.47 10.29
C LEU A 97 -12.03 33.88 10.87
N GLU A 98 -12.73 34.74 10.13
CA GLU A 98 -13.03 36.13 10.53
C GLU A 98 -13.82 36.20 11.86
N ASP A 99 -14.60 35.16 12.17
CA ASP A 99 -15.38 35.06 13.42
C ASP A 99 -14.58 34.47 14.60
N GLY A 100 -13.27 34.24 14.42
CA GLY A 100 -12.37 33.71 15.43
C GLY A 100 -12.40 32.18 15.59
N ARG A 101 -13.25 31.46 14.84
CA ARG A 101 -13.20 30.00 14.81
C ARG A 101 -11.93 29.52 14.12
N VAL A 102 -11.44 28.36 14.54
CA VAL A 102 -10.22 27.75 14.04
C VAL A 102 -10.55 26.46 13.31
N GLU A 103 -10.09 26.36 12.07
CA GLU A 103 -10.24 25.18 11.22
C GLU A 103 -8.89 24.57 10.88
N ARG A 104 -8.86 23.25 10.76
CA ARG A 104 -7.70 22.52 10.24
C ARG A 104 -7.91 22.22 8.77
N LEU A 105 -6.88 22.43 7.98
CA LEU A 105 -6.84 22.00 6.58
C LEU A 105 -5.76 20.94 6.41
N TYR A 106 -6.10 19.92 5.63
CA TYR A 106 -5.25 18.76 5.40
C TYR A 106 -4.84 18.69 3.94
N GLY A 107 -3.54 18.53 3.70
CA GLY A 107 -2.97 18.38 2.36
C GLY A 107 -2.14 17.10 2.24
N LEU A 108 -1.85 16.71 1.00
CA LEU A 108 -1.03 15.54 0.72
C LEU A 108 0.46 15.82 0.96
N THR A 109 1.15 14.84 1.52
CA THR A 109 2.62 14.76 1.53
C THR A 109 3.12 13.93 0.35
N PRO A 110 4.42 13.99 0.01
CA PRO A 110 5.01 13.08 -0.98
C PRO A 110 4.77 11.60 -0.67
N ALA A 111 4.75 11.19 0.61
CA ALA A 111 4.47 9.82 1.01
C ALA A 111 3.02 9.42 0.71
N SER A 112 2.05 10.28 1.03
CA SER A 112 0.63 10.00 0.75
C SER A 112 0.28 9.91 -0.73
N GLN A 113 1.14 10.38 -1.63
CA GLN A 113 0.96 10.20 -3.09
C GLN A 113 1.03 8.73 -3.53
N PHE A 114 1.51 7.83 -2.67
CA PHE A 114 1.54 6.39 -2.91
C PHE A 114 0.41 5.65 -2.17
N LEU A 115 -0.52 6.35 -1.52
CA LEU A 115 -1.59 5.74 -0.70
C LEU A 115 -2.98 5.80 -1.38
N PHE A 116 -3.03 6.13 -2.66
CA PHE A 116 -4.24 6.04 -3.49
C PHE A 116 -3.87 5.58 -4.90
N GLU A 117 -4.89 5.22 -5.69
CA GLU A 117 -4.70 4.80 -7.05
C GLU A 117 -4.34 5.99 -7.95
N LYS A 118 -3.28 5.83 -8.72
CA LYS A 118 -2.93 6.78 -9.79
C LYS A 118 -2.53 5.97 -11.01
N GLU A 119 -3.13 6.31 -12.15
CA GLU A 119 -2.88 5.63 -13.41
C GLU A 119 -1.38 5.48 -13.65
N ASP A 120 -1.01 4.25 -14.04
CA ASP A 120 0.33 3.77 -14.35
C ASP A 120 1.37 3.81 -13.23
N ARG A 121 1.16 4.43 -12.06
CA ARG A 121 2.23 4.59 -11.06
C ARG A 121 2.40 3.39 -10.12
N GLY A 122 1.35 2.59 -9.94
CA GLY A 122 1.23 1.63 -8.84
C GLY A 122 0.94 2.33 -7.50
N SER A 123 0.39 1.59 -6.54
CA SER A 123 0.00 2.10 -5.23
C SER A 123 0.43 1.21 -4.06
N MET A 124 0.76 1.81 -2.92
CA MET A 124 0.97 1.12 -1.64
C MET A 124 -0.33 1.02 -0.82
N ALA A 125 -1.45 1.58 -1.32
CA ALA A 125 -2.77 1.54 -0.69
C ALA A 125 -3.18 0.12 -0.29
N CYS A 126 -3.11 -0.83 -1.22
CA CYS A 126 -3.53 -2.22 -0.98
C CYS A 126 -2.71 -2.93 0.12
N PHE A 127 -1.47 -2.51 0.35
CA PHE A 127 -0.64 -3.10 1.41
C PHE A 127 -1.28 -2.88 2.80
N SER A 128 -1.88 -1.72 3.04
CA SER A 128 -2.59 -1.42 4.30
C SER A 128 -3.84 -2.29 4.48
N ALA A 129 -4.60 -2.49 3.40
CA ALA A 129 -5.78 -3.35 3.39
C ALA A 129 -5.42 -4.83 3.65
N PHE A 130 -4.36 -5.33 3.02
CA PHE A 130 -3.91 -6.72 3.17
C PHE A 130 -3.41 -7.05 4.57
N ASN A 131 -2.62 -6.18 5.20
CA ASN A 131 -2.16 -6.40 6.59
C ASN A 131 -3.33 -6.43 7.58
N SER A 132 -4.42 -5.75 7.26
CA SER A 132 -5.62 -5.73 8.08
C SER A 132 -6.65 -6.79 7.66
N HIS A 133 -6.39 -7.54 6.59
CA HIS A 133 -7.27 -8.61 6.17
C HIS A 133 -7.31 -9.67 7.26
N ARG A 134 -8.51 -10.18 7.57
CA ARG A 134 -8.73 -11.12 8.66
C ARG A 134 -7.74 -12.29 8.63
N ALA A 135 -7.52 -12.88 7.45
CA ALA A 135 -6.62 -14.02 7.30
C ALA A 135 -5.16 -13.69 7.70
N ILE A 136 -4.68 -12.48 7.42
CA ILE A 136 -3.34 -12.03 7.80
C ILE A 136 -3.31 -11.63 9.27
N TYR A 137 -4.32 -10.88 9.72
CA TYR A 137 -4.43 -10.40 11.09
C TYR A 137 -4.46 -11.56 12.09
N GLU A 138 -5.24 -12.61 11.84
CA GLU A 138 -5.30 -13.81 12.69
C GLU A 138 -3.93 -14.50 12.78
N VAL A 139 -3.15 -14.54 11.68
CA VAL A 139 -1.77 -15.06 11.71
C VAL A 139 -0.86 -14.16 12.55
N SER A 140 -0.96 -12.84 12.41
CA SER A 140 -0.17 -11.88 13.20
C SER A 140 -0.44 -11.98 14.71
N MET A 141 -1.63 -12.40 15.14
CA MET A 141 -1.92 -12.63 16.56
C MET A 141 -1.17 -13.85 17.15
N HIS A 142 -0.68 -14.75 16.30
CA HIS A 142 0.02 -15.98 16.70
C HIS A 142 1.55 -15.89 16.52
N MET A 143 2.11 -14.67 16.41
CA MET A 143 3.56 -14.46 16.21
C MET A 143 4.43 -15.07 17.32
N LYS A 144 3.91 -15.16 18.55
CA LYS A 144 4.60 -15.86 19.64
C LYS A 144 4.78 -17.35 19.32
N ASP A 145 3.74 -18.00 18.84
CA ASP A 145 3.76 -19.43 18.50
C ASP A 145 4.62 -19.70 17.26
N ALA A 146 4.73 -18.71 16.36
CA ALA A 146 5.64 -18.75 15.23
C ALA A 146 7.11 -18.94 15.65
N ILE A 147 7.52 -18.27 16.72
CA ILE A 147 8.87 -18.38 17.26
C ILE A 147 9.06 -19.69 18.03
N LEU A 148 8.08 -20.06 18.85
CA LEU A 148 8.20 -21.22 19.74
C LEU A 148 8.09 -22.56 19.00
N GLU A 149 7.24 -22.62 17.99
CA GLU A 149 6.89 -23.87 17.34
C GLU A 149 7.39 -23.98 15.89
N GLY A 150 7.80 -22.86 15.29
CA GLY A 150 8.21 -22.79 13.89
C GLY A 150 7.15 -23.25 12.90
N GLY A 151 7.58 -23.47 11.66
CA GLY A 151 6.74 -23.95 10.56
C GLY A 151 5.83 -22.87 9.94
N ASP A 152 5.01 -23.30 8.99
CA ASP A 152 4.06 -22.44 8.28
C ASP A 152 2.91 -22.00 9.20
N GLN A 153 2.97 -20.75 9.67
CA GLN A 153 1.97 -20.18 10.56
C GLN A 153 0.62 -20.00 9.91
N PHE A 154 0.60 -19.65 8.63
CA PHE A 154 -0.64 -19.51 7.89
C PHE A 154 -1.38 -20.85 7.86
N LYS A 155 -0.65 -21.94 7.60
CA LYS A 155 -1.20 -23.30 7.67
C LYS A 155 -1.65 -23.70 9.08
N LYS A 156 -0.94 -23.31 10.13
CA LYS A 156 -1.36 -23.62 11.51
C LYS A 156 -2.66 -22.93 11.90
N VAL A 157 -2.82 -21.66 11.54
CA VAL A 157 -4.02 -20.87 11.86
C VAL A 157 -5.20 -21.25 10.98
N HIS A 158 -4.98 -21.44 9.67
CA HIS A 158 -6.05 -21.62 8.69
C HIS A 158 -6.22 -23.06 8.19
N GLY A 159 -5.39 -24.00 8.67
CA GLY A 159 -5.40 -25.40 8.28
C GLY A 159 -4.85 -25.70 6.88
N MET A 160 -4.46 -24.68 6.10
CA MET A 160 -3.91 -24.83 4.75
C MET A 160 -2.91 -23.71 4.40
N PRO A 161 -1.95 -23.94 3.49
CA PRO A 161 -1.03 -22.91 3.03
C PRO A 161 -1.75 -21.71 2.38
N MET A 162 -1.14 -20.52 2.44
CA MET A 162 -1.70 -19.27 1.92
C MET A 162 -2.17 -19.36 0.46
N PHE A 163 -1.40 -19.99 -0.43
CA PHE A 163 -1.79 -20.15 -1.83
C PHE A 163 -3.08 -20.98 -2.01
N GLN A 164 -3.26 -22.03 -1.22
CA GLN A 164 -4.50 -22.82 -1.26
C GLN A 164 -5.68 -22.06 -0.64
N TYR A 165 -5.41 -21.21 0.35
CA TYR A 165 -6.43 -20.33 0.93
C TYR A 165 -6.90 -19.28 -0.10
N MET A 166 -5.99 -18.70 -0.89
CA MET A 166 -6.34 -17.76 -1.97
C MET A 166 -7.29 -18.37 -3.01
N ASP A 167 -7.21 -19.66 -3.28
CA ASP A 167 -8.16 -20.32 -4.20
C ASP A 167 -9.58 -20.43 -3.62
N LYS A 168 -9.74 -20.28 -2.30
CA LYS A 168 -11.04 -20.29 -1.59
C LYS A 168 -11.59 -18.90 -1.29
N ASP A 169 -10.73 -17.88 -1.30
CA ASP A 169 -11.07 -16.50 -1.00
C ASP A 169 -10.64 -15.58 -2.15
N PRO A 170 -11.52 -15.38 -3.15
CA PRO A 170 -11.22 -14.55 -4.32
C PRO A 170 -10.85 -13.11 -3.96
N THR A 171 -11.44 -12.55 -2.90
CA THR A 171 -11.15 -11.20 -2.43
C THR A 171 -9.73 -11.11 -1.89
N PHE A 172 -9.32 -12.07 -1.07
CA PHE A 172 -7.94 -12.15 -0.57
C PHE A 172 -6.93 -12.38 -1.71
N LYS A 173 -7.27 -13.23 -2.69
CA LYS A 173 -6.46 -13.46 -3.89
C LYS A 173 -6.27 -12.19 -4.72
N GLU A 174 -7.35 -11.44 -4.96
CA GLU A 174 -7.30 -10.19 -5.69
C GLU A 174 -6.43 -9.14 -4.99
N MET A 175 -6.57 -9.00 -3.67
CA MET A 175 -5.69 -8.11 -2.89
C MET A 175 -4.22 -8.51 -2.99
N PHE A 176 -3.90 -9.80 -2.86
CA PHE A 176 -2.53 -10.29 -2.97
C PHE A 176 -1.94 -10.00 -4.36
N LEU A 177 -2.68 -10.35 -5.42
CA LEU A 177 -2.24 -10.11 -6.80
C LEU A 177 -2.05 -8.63 -7.09
N LYS A 178 -2.97 -7.77 -6.62
CA LYS A 178 -2.86 -6.32 -6.76
C LYS A 178 -1.62 -5.76 -6.07
N ILE A 179 -1.30 -6.23 -4.86
CA ILE A 179 -0.08 -5.79 -4.15
C ILE A 179 1.18 -6.16 -4.91
N MET A 180 1.26 -7.40 -5.42
CA MET A 180 2.39 -7.84 -6.22
C MET A 180 2.52 -7.00 -7.49
N ASP A 181 1.42 -6.72 -8.17
CA ASP A 181 1.39 -5.89 -9.39
C ASP A 181 1.83 -4.45 -9.12
N ASP A 182 1.25 -3.79 -8.12
CA ASP A 182 1.55 -2.40 -7.78
C ASP A 182 3.00 -2.23 -7.33
N HIS A 183 3.46 -3.10 -6.42
CA HIS A 183 4.82 -3.05 -5.90
C HIS A 183 5.86 -3.30 -7.00
N SER A 184 5.64 -4.33 -7.83
CA SER A 184 6.55 -4.63 -8.94
C SER A 184 6.56 -3.51 -9.99
N THR A 185 5.41 -2.89 -10.27
CA THR A 185 5.31 -1.71 -11.15
C THR A 185 6.16 -0.55 -10.65
N MET A 186 6.01 -0.19 -9.37
CA MET A 186 6.76 0.90 -8.75
C MET A 186 8.27 0.67 -8.82
N ILE A 187 8.73 -0.54 -8.45
CA ILE A 187 10.15 -0.87 -8.44
C ILE A 187 10.70 -0.96 -9.86
N MET A 188 10.01 -1.63 -10.78
CA MET A 188 10.49 -1.79 -12.16
C MET A 188 10.63 -0.45 -12.88
N LYS A 189 9.73 0.52 -12.62
CA LYS A 189 9.89 1.89 -13.12
C LYS A 189 11.22 2.51 -12.68
N LYS A 190 11.59 2.36 -11.41
CA LYS A 190 12.89 2.85 -10.91
C LYS A 190 14.07 2.08 -11.44
N ILE A 191 13.96 0.76 -11.59
CA ILE A 191 15.01 -0.04 -12.23
C ILE A 191 15.25 0.46 -13.65
N LEU A 192 14.19 0.65 -14.45
CA LEU A 192 14.32 1.12 -15.83
C LEU A 192 14.90 2.54 -15.95
N GLU A 193 14.82 3.38 -14.91
CA GLU A 193 15.46 4.70 -14.91
C GLU A 193 17.00 4.61 -14.81
N VAL A 194 17.54 3.61 -14.10
CA VAL A 194 18.97 3.58 -13.72
C VAL A 194 19.74 2.37 -14.25
N TYR A 195 19.06 1.27 -14.56
CA TYR A 195 19.67 0.01 -14.97
C TYR A 195 19.66 -0.13 -16.49
N GLN A 196 20.85 -0.26 -17.08
CA GLN A 196 21.05 -0.44 -18.52
C GLN A 196 21.33 -1.88 -18.94
N GLY A 197 21.34 -2.86 -18.03
CA GLY A 197 21.64 -4.25 -18.39
C GLY A 197 20.59 -4.94 -19.28
N PHE A 198 19.48 -4.26 -19.57
CA PHE A 198 18.50 -4.72 -20.57
C PHE A 198 18.84 -4.28 -22.00
N GLU A 199 19.75 -3.33 -22.18
CA GLU A 199 20.11 -2.81 -23.50
C GLU A 199 20.88 -3.86 -24.32
N GLY A 200 20.51 -4.01 -25.60
CA GLY A 200 21.15 -4.94 -26.52
C GLY A 200 20.77 -6.41 -26.33
N LEU A 201 19.89 -6.74 -25.37
CA LEU A 201 19.37 -8.10 -25.22
C LEU A 201 18.51 -8.48 -26.43
N THR A 202 18.73 -9.68 -26.96
CA THR A 202 17.91 -10.24 -28.05
C THR A 202 16.68 -10.98 -27.52
N SER A 203 16.78 -11.59 -26.35
CA SER A 203 15.70 -12.31 -25.68
C SER A 203 15.83 -12.19 -24.17
N LEU A 204 14.69 -12.12 -23.49
CA LEU A 204 14.60 -12.09 -22.03
C LEU A 204 13.46 -13.00 -21.55
N VAL A 205 13.69 -13.71 -20.44
CA VAL A 205 12.68 -14.55 -19.79
C VAL A 205 12.46 -14.03 -18.38
N ASP A 206 11.21 -13.71 -18.03
CA ASP A 206 10.79 -13.34 -16.67
C ASP A 206 10.15 -14.57 -16.02
N VAL A 207 10.81 -15.15 -15.01
CA VAL A 207 10.38 -16.39 -14.33
C VAL A 207 9.65 -16.01 -13.04
N GLY A 208 8.39 -16.42 -12.93
CA GLY A 208 7.48 -15.92 -11.89
C GLY A 208 7.03 -14.48 -12.18
N GLY A 209 6.96 -14.08 -13.46
CA GLY A 209 6.67 -12.71 -13.87
C GLY A 209 5.18 -12.29 -13.76
N GLY A 210 4.35 -13.14 -13.17
CA GLY A 210 2.95 -12.87 -12.91
C GLY A 210 2.15 -12.62 -14.19
N ILE A 211 1.38 -11.54 -14.21
CA ILE A 211 0.60 -11.13 -15.38
C ILE A 211 1.45 -10.47 -16.49
N GLY A 212 2.79 -10.41 -16.34
CA GLY A 212 3.71 -9.99 -17.40
C GLY A 212 3.92 -8.47 -17.52
N LYS A 213 3.43 -7.67 -16.57
CA LYS A 213 3.55 -6.20 -16.59
C LYS A 213 5.01 -5.74 -16.53
N CYS A 214 5.85 -6.39 -15.73
CA CYS A 214 7.30 -6.13 -15.67
C CYS A 214 7.98 -6.34 -17.02
N MET A 215 7.80 -7.52 -17.61
CA MET A 215 8.29 -7.82 -18.95
C MET A 215 7.80 -6.79 -19.97
N ASN A 216 6.50 -6.44 -19.94
CA ASN A 216 5.93 -5.43 -20.84
C ASN A 216 6.63 -4.07 -20.71
N MET A 217 6.92 -3.61 -19.49
CA MET A 217 7.66 -2.35 -19.28
C MET A 217 9.09 -2.43 -19.84
N ILE A 218 9.78 -3.57 -19.70
CA ILE A 218 11.14 -3.75 -20.22
C ILE A 218 11.15 -3.72 -21.75
N ILE A 219 10.29 -4.50 -22.41
CA ILE A 219 10.25 -4.57 -23.88
C ILE A 219 9.70 -3.29 -24.51
N SER A 220 8.84 -2.55 -23.80
CA SER A 220 8.38 -1.23 -24.26
C SER A 220 9.54 -0.23 -24.35
N LYS A 221 10.54 -0.34 -23.48
CA LYS A 221 11.78 0.46 -23.53
C LYS A 221 12.83 -0.13 -24.47
N ASN A 222 12.78 -1.45 -24.72
CA ASN A 222 13.72 -2.17 -25.57
C ASN A 222 12.97 -2.96 -26.68
N PRO A 223 12.42 -2.28 -27.72
CA PRO A 223 11.51 -2.92 -28.67
C PRO A 223 12.11 -4.05 -29.51
N THR A 224 13.45 -4.14 -29.55
CA THR A 224 14.19 -5.19 -30.26
C THR A 224 14.31 -6.49 -29.46
N THR A 225 14.07 -6.45 -28.14
CA THR A 225 14.18 -7.59 -27.25
C THR A 225 12.92 -8.44 -27.30
N LYS A 226 13.06 -9.74 -27.54
CA LYS A 226 11.95 -10.68 -27.43
C LYS A 226 11.67 -11.03 -25.97
N GLY A 227 10.50 -10.65 -25.46
CA GLY A 227 10.08 -10.95 -24.09
C GLY A 227 9.31 -12.27 -23.97
N ILE A 228 9.66 -13.08 -22.97
CA ILE A 228 8.95 -14.30 -22.57
C ILE A 228 8.56 -14.17 -21.10
N ASN A 229 7.27 -14.25 -20.79
CA ASN A 229 6.79 -14.28 -19.41
C ASN A 229 6.39 -15.69 -19.01
N PHE A 230 6.98 -16.18 -17.91
CA PHE A 230 6.83 -17.54 -17.42
C PHE A 230 6.20 -17.52 -16.03
N ASP A 231 5.03 -18.13 -15.88
CA ASP A 231 4.36 -18.29 -14.59
C ASP A 231 3.44 -19.54 -14.60
N LEU A 232 2.79 -19.84 -13.47
CA LEU A 232 1.85 -20.93 -13.34
C LEU A 232 0.64 -20.75 -14.28
N PRO A 233 0.05 -21.84 -14.81
CA PRO A 233 -1.04 -21.74 -15.79
C PRO A 233 -2.23 -20.89 -15.34
N HIS A 234 -2.61 -20.98 -14.06
CA HIS A 234 -3.74 -20.23 -13.51
C HIS A 234 -3.46 -18.72 -13.35
N VAL A 235 -2.18 -18.31 -13.34
CA VAL A 235 -1.77 -16.91 -13.32
C VAL A 235 -1.82 -16.34 -14.74
N ILE A 236 -1.22 -17.05 -15.70
CA ILE A 236 -1.15 -16.63 -17.11
C ILE A 236 -2.52 -16.58 -17.79
N GLN A 237 -3.47 -17.43 -17.39
CA GLN A 237 -4.82 -17.44 -17.97
C GLN A 237 -5.55 -16.08 -17.85
N ASN A 238 -5.23 -15.31 -16.82
CA ASN A 238 -5.81 -13.99 -16.58
C ASN A 238 -4.88 -12.84 -16.99
N ALA A 239 -3.73 -13.14 -17.61
CA ALA A 239 -2.79 -12.13 -18.04
C ALA A 239 -3.29 -11.41 -19.31
N PRO A 240 -3.19 -10.07 -19.38
CA PRO A 240 -3.50 -9.34 -20.59
C PRO A 240 -2.49 -9.69 -21.71
N SER A 241 -2.92 -9.54 -22.95
CA SER A 241 -2.02 -9.67 -24.10
C SER A 241 -1.26 -8.36 -24.32
N TYR A 242 0.07 -8.44 -24.41
CA TYR A 242 0.93 -7.30 -24.71
C TYR A 242 1.52 -7.40 -26.14
N PRO A 243 1.72 -6.28 -26.87
CA PRO A 243 2.42 -6.31 -28.14
C PRO A 243 3.91 -6.72 -27.99
N GLY A 244 4.43 -7.59 -28.87
CA GLY A 244 5.83 -8.04 -28.82
C GLY A 244 6.13 -9.15 -27.78
N PHE A 245 5.08 -9.74 -27.22
CA PHE A 245 5.11 -10.67 -26.10
C PHE A 245 4.73 -12.09 -26.51
N LEU A 246 5.42 -13.08 -25.96
CA LEU A 246 4.94 -14.46 -25.92
C LEU A 246 4.63 -14.83 -24.47
N SER A 247 3.39 -15.22 -24.20
CA SER A 247 3.05 -15.82 -22.91
C SER A 247 3.55 -17.26 -22.86
N THR A 248 3.74 -17.79 -21.66
CA THR A 248 4.04 -19.22 -21.46
C THR A 248 2.97 -20.13 -22.05
N LEU A 249 1.72 -19.68 -22.13
CA LEU A 249 0.63 -20.42 -22.77
C LEU A 249 0.88 -20.62 -24.27
N ASP A 250 1.51 -19.64 -24.92
CA ASP A 250 1.89 -19.70 -26.33
C ASP A 250 3.08 -20.64 -26.53
N ILE A 251 4.02 -20.66 -25.58
CA ILE A 251 5.16 -21.60 -25.59
C ILE A 251 4.69 -23.04 -25.34
N TYR A 252 3.74 -23.28 -24.43
CA TYR A 252 3.13 -24.61 -24.23
C TYR A 252 2.42 -25.15 -25.48
N LYS A 253 1.75 -24.28 -26.25
CA LYS A 253 1.07 -24.67 -27.48
C LYS A 253 2.04 -24.94 -28.65
N ASP A 254 3.14 -24.18 -28.73
CA ASP A 254 4.05 -24.21 -29.88
C ASP A 254 5.34 -25.03 -29.66
N TYR A 255 5.86 -25.17 -28.43
CA TYR A 255 7.16 -25.80 -28.15
C TYR A 255 7.10 -27.11 -27.35
N PHE A 256 6.02 -27.38 -26.61
CA PHE A 256 5.96 -28.52 -25.68
C PHE A 256 5.16 -29.73 -26.20
N LYS A 257 4.99 -29.89 -27.52
CA LYS A 257 4.48 -31.13 -28.16
C LYS A 257 5.55 -32.23 -28.30
N GLY A 258 6.33 -32.49 -27.25
CA GLY A 258 7.29 -33.59 -27.20
C GLY A 258 7.25 -34.28 -25.84
N PRO A 259 7.38 -35.62 -25.78
CA PRO A 259 7.46 -36.31 -24.50
C PRO A 259 8.81 -35.95 -23.86
N HIS A 260 8.86 -35.91 -22.54
CA HIS A 260 10.03 -35.58 -21.72
C HIS A 260 10.24 -34.08 -21.49
N ILE A 261 9.69 -33.59 -20.39
CA ILE A 261 10.46 -32.97 -19.28
C ILE A 261 9.52 -32.95 -18.06
N CYS A 262 9.95 -33.58 -16.96
CA CYS A 262 9.37 -33.35 -15.63
C CYS A 262 10.01 -32.09 -15.05
N ILE A 263 9.19 -31.20 -14.52
CA ILE A 263 9.66 -30.09 -13.69
C ILE A 263 9.16 -30.44 -12.29
N GLU A 264 10.09 -30.79 -11.39
CA GLU A 264 9.86 -30.85 -9.95
C GLU A 264 9.85 -29.45 -9.34
#